data_AF-A0A3D5DSE5-F1
#
_entry.id   AF-A0A3D5DSE5-F1
#
_cell.length_a   1.000
_cell.length_b   1.000
_cell.length_c   1.000
_cell.angle_alpha   90.00
_cell.angle_beta   90.00
_cell.angle_gamma   90.00
#
_symmetry.space_group_name_H-M   'P 1'
#
loop_
_entity.id
_entity.type
_entity.pdbx_description
1 polymer ?
#
loop_
_entity_poly.entity_id
_entity_poly.type
_entity_poly.pdbx_seq_one_letter_code
_entity_poly.pdbx_strand_id
1 'polypeptide(L)'
;MMQMRSRIITALAPAAAVAALVAPVLLAGPASATTQHTYTVVTKLSHRSDSGGNGNWAYDSFNRTAKVVLRGTAPLPDCGVVSGHCYAYTASLSDKGSFATIPGAYTPNQGAPFTGDTISGHPHGNFHGYGLFGTFYANQLPHTGLVPRHVNGDADPSYLWPTLFFSPSATLVGAGNENDWGYTYRTTSRHLHQRWVDASFNSGGQVPAAGNISG
;
A
#
# COMPACT_ATOMS: atom_id res chain seq x y z
N MET A 1 61.83 -53.65 3.67
CA MET A 1 61.14 -52.56 4.41
C MET A 1 61.12 -52.98 5.88
N MET A 2 62.13 -52.65 6.70
CA MET A 2 62.42 -51.35 7.33
C MET A 2 61.25 -50.92 8.24
N GLN A 3 61.17 -51.40 9.48
CA GLN A 3 61.76 -50.91 10.76
C GLN A 3 61.07 -49.67 11.37
N MET A 4 61.08 -49.64 12.72
CA MET A 4 60.89 -48.53 13.67
C MET A 4 59.47 -48.24 14.16
N ARG A 5 59.22 -47.79 15.40
CA ARG A 5 59.84 -47.82 16.75
C ARG A 5 59.08 -46.72 17.53
N SER A 6 58.62 -47.05 18.74
CA SER A 6 58.66 -46.17 19.94
C SER A 6 57.84 -44.87 20.03
N ARG A 7 57.07 -44.75 21.14
CA ARG A 7 57.13 -43.71 22.22
C ARG A 7 55.82 -43.83 23.05
N ILE A 8 55.77 -44.29 24.31
CA ILE A 8 56.29 -43.77 25.60
C ILE A 8 55.63 -42.45 26.08
N ILE A 9 54.79 -42.61 27.13
CA ILE A 9 54.61 -41.80 28.38
C ILE A 9 54.05 -40.36 28.18
N THR A 10 53.00 -39.89 28.86
CA THR A 10 53.01 -39.49 30.28
C THR A 10 51.60 -39.18 30.81
N ALA A 11 51.46 -39.42 32.11
CA ALA A 11 50.35 -39.18 33.02
C ALA A 11 49.83 -37.72 33.07
N LEU A 12 48.58 -37.56 33.52
CA LEU A 12 48.21 -36.98 34.83
C LEU A 12 46.68 -36.78 34.89
N ALA A 13 46.03 -37.29 35.93
CA ALA A 13 44.83 -36.65 36.49
C ALA A 13 45.31 -35.53 37.43
N PRO A 14 44.58 -34.41 37.57
CA PRO A 14 43.57 -34.39 38.64
C PRO A 14 42.30 -33.58 38.31
N ALA A 15 41.32 -33.77 39.18
CA ALA A 15 39.99 -33.16 39.23
C ALA A 15 39.98 -31.63 39.14
N ALA A 16 38.92 -31.08 38.51
CA ALA A 16 38.49 -29.71 38.72
C ALA A 16 36.95 -29.60 38.67
N ALA A 17 36.38 -29.35 39.85
CA ALA A 17 35.11 -28.69 40.18
C ALA A 17 33.90 -28.83 39.24
N VAL A 18 32.87 -29.54 39.73
CA VAL A 18 31.48 -29.39 39.31
C VAL A 18 30.98 -28.02 39.77
N ALA A 19 31.05 -27.01 38.90
CA ALA A 19 30.26 -25.79 39.06
C ALA A 19 28.93 -26.00 38.35
N ALA A 20 27.89 -26.37 39.12
CA ALA A 20 26.52 -26.39 38.63
C ALA A 20 26.07 -24.95 38.33
N LEU A 21 26.21 -24.54 37.07
CA LEU A 21 25.55 -23.34 36.54
C LEU A 21 24.05 -23.64 36.51
N VAL A 22 23.33 -23.18 37.53
CA VAL A 22 21.88 -23.03 37.47
C VAL A 22 21.61 -21.88 36.50
N ALA A 23 21.50 -22.19 35.21
CA ALA A 23 20.96 -21.25 34.25
C ALA A 23 19.47 -21.04 34.59
N PRO A 24 18.99 -19.79 34.74
CA PRO A 24 17.57 -19.56 34.78
C PRO A 24 17.00 -20.01 33.43
N VAL A 25 16.18 -21.06 33.46
CA VAL A 25 15.31 -21.42 32.35
C VAL A 25 14.34 -20.25 32.21
N LEU A 26 14.68 -19.32 31.31
CA LEU A 26 13.72 -18.35 30.79
C LEU A 26 12.64 -19.19 30.10
N LEU A 27 11.52 -19.38 30.78
CA LEU A 27 10.29 -19.84 30.17
C LEU A 27 9.97 -18.83 29.07
N ALA A 28 10.24 -19.20 27.82
CA ALA A 28 9.68 -18.53 26.67
C ALA A 28 8.15 -18.59 26.87
N GLY A 29 7.55 -17.47 27.27
CA GLY A 29 6.11 -17.33 27.28
C GLY A 29 5.58 -17.67 25.88
N PRO A 30 4.36 -18.22 25.77
CA PRO A 30 3.80 -18.53 24.47
C PRO A 30 3.85 -17.25 23.63
N ALA A 31 4.53 -17.29 22.49
CA ALA A 31 4.35 -16.26 21.47
C ALA A 31 2.87 -16.29 21.12
N SER A 32 2.13 -15.30 21.62
CA SER A 32 0.71 -15.18 21.31
C SER A 32 0.64 -15.00 19.79
N ALA A 33 0.21 -16.05 19.10
CA ALA A 33 0.06 -16.04 17.66
C ALA A 33 -1.06 -15.07 17.34
N THR A 34 -0.72 -13.80 17.18
CA THR A 34 -1.67 -12.79 16.75
C THR A 34 -2.28 -13.26 15.45
N THR A 35 -3.55 -13.62 15.50
CA THR A 35 -4.27 -14.07 14.31
C THR A 35 -4.40 -12.87 13.38
N GLN A 36 -3.61 -12.87 12.31
CA GLN A 36 -3.73 -11.85 11.27
C GLN A 36 -5.10 -12.01 10.62
N HIS A 37 -5.95 -10.99 10.77
CA HIS A 37 -7.26 -10.96 10.14
C HIS A 37 -7.26 -9.92 9.02
N THR A 38 -7.76 -10.29 7.84
CA THR A 38 -7.83 -9.40 6.68
C THR A 38 -9.28 -9.08 6.36
N TYR A 39 -9.61 -7.79 6.40
CA TYR A 39 -10.89 -7.25 5.98
C TYR A 39 -10.76 -6.77 4.55
N THR A 40 -11.59 -7.31 3.64
CA THR A 40 -11.55 -6.95 2.21
C THR A 40 -12.91 -6.48 1.74
N VAL A 41 -12.95 -5.36 1.03
CA VAL A 41 -14.16 -4.85 0.36
C VAL A 41 -13.82 -4.52 -1.09
N VAL A 42 -14.71 -4.94 -2.00
CA VAL A 42 -14.72 -4.46 -3.38
C VAL A 42 -15.82 -3.42 -3.51
N THR A 43 -15.46 -2.25 -4.03
CA THR A 43 -16.36 -1.12 -4.29
C THR A 43 -16.31 -0.77 -5.75
N LYS A 44 -17.47 -0.52 -6.37
CA LYS A 44 -17.55 0.02 -7.72
C LYS A 44 -17.49 1.54 -7.66
N LEU A 45 -16.49 2.13 -8.28
CA LEU A 45 -16.36 3.56 -8.49
C LEU A 45 -16.73 3.89 -9.94
N SER A 46 -17.46 4.98 -10.14
CA SER A 46 -17.88 5.44 -11.45
C SER A 46 -17.86 6.95 -11.57
N HIS A 47 -17.69 7.43 -12.80
CA HIS A 47 -17.61 8.85 -13.14
C HIS A 47 -16.61 9.62 -12.26
N ARG A 48 -15.46 9.01 -12.01
CA ARG A 48 -14.36 9.65 -11.27
C ARG A 48 -13.61 10.55 -12.25
N SER A 49 -13.58 11.85 -12.03
CA SER A 49 -12.84 12.76 -12.90
C SER A 49 -11.35 12.51 -12.70
N ASP A 50 -10.61 12.40 -13.80
CA ASP A 50 -9.16 12.32 -13.76
C ASP A 50 -8.51 13.57 -14.35
N SER A 51 -7.52 14.09 -13.63
CA SER A 51 -6.88 15.38 -13.89
C SER A 51 -5.48 15.22 -14.47
N GLY A 52 -5.06 16.22 -15.24
CA GLY A 52 -3.70 16.33 -15.76
C GLY A 52 -3.20 17.77 -15.69
N GLY A 53 -2.19 18.08 -16.51
CA GLY A 53 -1.52 19.38 -16.50
C GLY A 53 -2.42 20.58 -16.76
N ASN A 54 -3.59 20.39 -17.37
CA ASN A 54 -4.50 21.48 -17.72
C ASN A 54 -5.98 21.11 -17.54
N GLY A 55 -6.31 20.51 -16.40
CA GLY A 55 -7.69 20.16 -16.02
C GLY A 55 -8.03 18.68 -16.23
N ASN A 56 -9.33 18.38 -16.22
CA ASN A 56 -9.82 17.00 -16.35
C ASN A 56 -9.77 16.53 -17.80
N TRP A 57 -9.24 15.35 -18.01
CA TRP A 57 -9.04 14.77 -19.36
C TRP A 57 -9.80 13.47 -19.56
N ALA A 58 -10.22 12.79 -18.49
CA ALA A 58 -10.98 11.55 -18.55
C ALA A 58 -11.96 11.39 -17.38
N TYR A 59 -12.84 10.40 -17.54
CA TYR A 59 -13.63 9.80 -16.48
C TYR A 59 -13.24 8.33 -16.30
N ASP A 60 -12.95 7.97 -15.06
CA ASP A 60 -12.60 6.63 -14.65
C ASP A 60 -13.80 5.88 -14.09
N SER A 61 -13.83 4.58 -14.35
CA SER A 61 -14.80 3.64 -13.80
C SER A 61 -14.10 2.32 -13.49
N PHE A 62 -14.07 1.94 -12.21
CA PHE A 62 -13.25 0.83 -11.76
C PHE A 62 -13.80 0.17 -10.51
N ASN A 63 -13.35 -1.06 -10.27
CA ASN A 63 -13.52 -1.71 -8.99
C ASN A 63 -12.27 -1.48 -8.15
N ARG A 64 -12.45 -0.93 -6.95
CA ARG A 64 -11.42 -0.82 -5.92
C ARG A 64 -11.56 -1.94 -4.93
N THR A 65 -10.51 -2.74 -4.79
CA THR A 65 -10.35 -3.71 -3.71
C THR A 65 -9.56 -3.06 -2.59
N ALA A 66 -10.24 -2.68 -1.51
CA ALA A 66 -9.62 -2.17 -0.31
C ALA A 66 -9.42 -3.29 0.71
N LYS A 67 -8.22 -3.35 1.28
CA LYS A 67 -7.82 -4.33 2.29
C LYS A 67 -7.29 -3.62 3.53
N VAL A 68 -7.78 -4.02 4.70
CA VAL A 68 -7.22 -3.66 6.00
C VAL A 68 -6.80 -4.95 6.69
N VAL A 69 -5.55 -5.01 7.15
CA VAL A 69 -5.01 -6.21 7.81
C VAL A 69 -4.65 -5.88 9.26
N LEU A 70 -5.28 -6.59 10.20
CA LEU A 70 -4.95 -6.53 11.61
C LEU A 70 -3.55 -7.15 11.84
N ARG A 71 -2.64 -6.34 12.40
CA ARG A 71 -1.29 -6.75 12.77
C ARG A 71 -1.16 -7.14 14.23
N GLY A 72 -2.11 -6.72 15.07
CA GLY A 72 -2.24 -7.13 16.46
C GLY A 72 -2.66 -6.00 17.37
N THR A 73 -2.60 -6.25 18.68
CA THR A 73 -2.73 -5.22 19.70
C THR A 73 -1.50 -4.33 19.71
N ALA A 74 -1.69 -3.06 20.03
CA ALA A 74 -0.63 -2.05 20.16
C ALA A 74 -0.73 -1.32 21.51
N PRO A 75 0.34 -0.65 21.96
CA PRO A 75 0.29 0.26 23.10
C PRO A 75 -0.80 1.34 22.95
N LEU A 76 -1.55 1.63 24.03
CA LEU A 76 -2.61 2.65 24.03
C LEU A 76 -2.15 4.04 23.52
N PRO A 77 -0.92 4.52 23.84
CA PRO A 77 -0.43 5.80 23.30
C PRO A 77 -0.35 5.86 21.77
N ASP A 78 -0.13 4.73 21.08
CA ASP A 78 -0.06 4.71 19.61
C ASP A 78 -1.43 5.02 18.97
N CYS A 79 -2.52 4.70 19.67
CA CYS A 79 -3.87 5.09 19.28
C CYS A 79 -4.28 6.47 19.82
N GLY A 80 -3.41 7.18 20.55
CA GLY A 80 -3.75 8.46 21.19
C GLY A 80 -4.81 8.35 22.29
N VAL A 81 -4.93 7.18 22.93
CA VAL A 81 -5.91 6.93 24.01
C VAL A 81 -5.22 6.51 25.32
N VAL A 82 -5.92 6.67 26.44
CA VAL A 82 -5.43 6.31 27.79
C VAL A 82 -6.09 5.06 28.38
N SER A 83 -7.16 4.56 27.76
CA SER A 83 -7.88 3.34 28.15
C SER A 83 -8.57 2.70 26.95
N GLY A 84 -9.01 1.45 27.10
CA GLY A 84 -9.70 0.69 26.06
C GLY A 84 -8.77 -0.24 25.28
N HIS A 85 -8.98 -0.32 23.97
CA HIS A 85 -8.18 -1.15 23.07
C HIS A 85 -7.36 -0.30 22.12
N CYS A 86 -6.24 -0.84 21.66
CA CYS A 86 -5.48 -0.27 20.57
C CYS A 86 -4.95 -1.41 19.70
N TYR A 87 -5.07 -1.23 18.39
CA TYR A 87 -4.69 -2.21 17.39
C TYR A 87 -3.87 -1.56 16.29
N ALA A 88 -2.87 -2.29 15.80
CA ALA A 88 -2.08 -1.90 14.65
C ALA A 88 -2.64 -2.55 13.37
N TYR A 89 -2.63 -1.79 12.28
CA TYR A 89 -3.13 -2.20 10.98
C TYR A 89 -2.17 -1.77 9.88
N THR A 90 -2.26 -2.45 8.73
CA THR A 90 -1.78 -1.91 7.44
C THR A 90 -2.91 -2.00 6.43
N ALA A 91 -2.86 -1.21 5.37
CA ALA A 91 -3.86 -1.27 4.31
C ALA A 91 -3.25 -1.30 2.90
N SER A 92 -4.05 -1.76 1.95
CA SER A 92 -3.75 -1.64 0.53
C SER A 92 -4.99 -1.47 -0.32
N LEU A 93 -4.80 -0.83 -1.47
CA LEU A 93 -5.78 -0.66 -2.53
C LEU A 93 -5.27 -1.36 -3.79
N SER A 94 -6.20 -1.95 -4.54
CA SER A 94 -5.96 -2.45 -5.88
C SER A 94 -7.15 -2.12 -6.74
N ASP A 95 -6.90 -1.38 -7.81
CA ASP A 95 -7.93 -0.88 -8.70
C ASP A 95 -7.79 -1.49 -10.09
N LYS A 96 -8.94 -1.82 -10.66
CA LYS A 96 -9.03 -2.33 -12.03
C LYS A 96 -10.30 -1.85 -12.69
N GLY A 97 -10.16 -1.24 -13.86
CA GLY A 97 -11.31 -0.75 -14.60
C GLY A 97 -10.92 -0.17 -15.95
N SER A 98 -11.65 0.87 -16.33
CA SER A 98 -11.52 1.57 -17.59
C SER A 98 -11.59 3.08 -17.38
N PHE A 99 -11.09 3.80 -18.37
CA PHE A 99 -11.29 5.23 -18.49
C PHE A 99 -11.92 5.57 -19.84
N ALA A 100 -12.61 6.70 -19.90
CA ALA A 100 -13.08 7.32 -21.12
C ALA A 100 -12.60 8.77 -21.16
N THR A 101 -11.94 9.16 -22.24
CA THR A 101 -11.46 10.54 -22.40
C THR A 101 -12.59 11.52 -22.67
N ILE A 102 -12.33 12.78 -22.33
CA ILE A 102 -13.20 13.93 -22.60
C ILE A 102 -12.77 14.54 -23.94
N PRO A 103 -13.64 14.54 -24.97
CA PRO A 103 -13.32 15.14 -26.26
C PRO A 103 -12.98 16.63 -26.14
N GLY A 104 -11.90 17.05 -26.79
CA GLY A 104 -11.44 18.44 -26.78
C GLY A 104 -10.76 18.87 -25.49
N ALA A 105 -10.69 18.02 -24.45
CA ALA A 105 -9.84 18.28 -23.31
C ALA A 105 -8.37 18.23 -23.71
N TYR A 106 -7.53 18.92 -22.95
CA TYR A 106 -6.08 18.84 -23.11
C TYR A 106 -5.58 17.42 -22.80
N THR A 107 -4.56 16.96 -23.52
CA THR A 107 -3.87 15.72 -23.14
C THR A 107 -3.26 15.87 -21.74
N PRO A 108 -3.13 14.78 -20.97
CA PRO A 108 -2.70 14.87 -19.57
C PRO A 108 -1.31 15.50 -19.41
N ASN A 109 -0.39 15.19 -20.34
CA ASN A 109 0.88 15.89 -20.45
C ASN A 109 0.73 17.11 -21.36
N GLN A 110 1.06 18.28 -20.84
CA GLN A 110 1.12 19.57 -21.52
C GLN A 110 2.53 20.18 -21.51
N GLY A 111 3.52 19.47 -20.98
CA GLY A 111 4.93 19.80 -21.16
C GLY A 111 5.33 19.70 -22.63
N ALA A 112 6.31 20.51 -23.04
CA ALA A 112 6.85 20.43 -24.40
C ALA A 112 7.32 18.99 -24.71
N PRO A 113 7.02 18.46 -25.92
CA PRO A 113 6.43 19.14 -27.08
C PRO A 113 4.89 19.15 -27.14
N PHE A 114 4.19 18.63 -26.14
CA PHE A 114 2.74 18.38 -26.17
C PHE A 114 1.89 19.58 -25.72
N THR A 115 2.50 20.75 -25.60
CA THR A 115 1.80 21.96 -25.16
C THR A 115 0.72 22.34 -26.16
N GLY A 116 -0.53 22.40 -25.70
CA GLY A 116 -1.69 22.70 -26.53
C GLY A 116 -2.34 21.48 -27.18
N ASP A 117 -1.77 20.28 -27.02
CA ASP A 117 -2.35 19.06 -27.57
C ASP A 117 -3.68 18.76 -26.88
N THR A 118 -4.67 18.40 -27.70
CA THR A 118 -6.02 18.06 -27.23
C THR A 118 -6.41 16.66 -27.70
N ILE A 119 -7.29 16.05 -26.92
CA ILE A 119 -7.81 14.72 -27.20
C ILE A 119 -8.84 14.83 -28.32
N SER A 120 -8.51 14.25 -29.47
CA SER A 120 -9.45 14.09 -30.58
C SER A 120 -10.23 12.77 -30.44
N GLY A 121 -11.54 12.84 -30.73
CA GLY A 121 -12.44 11.69 -30.62
C GLY A 121 -12.78 11.33 -29.17
N HIS A 122 -13.09 10.04 -28.94
CA HIS A 122 -13.46 9.49 -27.63
C HIS A 122 -12.62 8.24 -27.30
N PRO A 123 -11.28 8.32 -27.30
CA PRO A 123 -10.47 7.18 -26.90
C PRO A 123 -10.84 6.71 -25.49
N HIS A 124 -10.92 5.41 -25.33
CA HIS A 124 -11.12 4.71 -24.06
C HIS A 124 -10.01 3.70 -23.87
N GLY A 125 -9.91 3.17 -22.67
CA GLY A 125 -8.88 2.20 -22.35
C GLY A 125 -9.02 1.59 -20.98
N ASN A 126 -7.99 0.83 -20.61
CA ASN A 126 -7.92 0.14 -19.33
C ASN A 126 -7.18 1.00 -18.31
N PHE A 127 -7.65 0.90 -17.08
CA PHE A 127 -7.12 1.58 -15.90
C PHE A 127 -6.72 0.53 -14.86
N HIS A 128 -5.52 0.70 -14.29
CA HIS A 128 -5.02 -0.07 -13.17
C HIS A 128 -4.44 0.86 -12.13
N GLY A 129 -4.78 0.66 -10.87
CA GLY A 129 -4.28 1.44 -9.76
C GLY A 129 -3.84 0.58 -8.58
N TYR A 130 -2.97 1.13 -7.74
CA TYR A 130 -2.69 0.58 -6.43
C TYR A 130 -2.35 1.68 -5.43
N GLY A 131 -2.48 1.34 -4.15
CA GLY A 131 -2.10 2.16 -3.02
C GLY A 131 -1.63 1.31 -1.86
N LEU A 132 -0.54 1.68 -1.20
CA LEU A 132 0.03 1.00 -0.05
C LEU A 132 0.13 1.95 1.12
N PHE A 133 -0.30 1.47 2.28
CA PHE A 133 -0.38 2.28 3.49
C PHE A 133 0.60 1.75 4.53
N GLY A 134 1.24 2.68 5.23
CA GLY A 134 2.05 2.36 6.40
C GLY A 134 1.22 1.75 7.53
N THR A 135 1.91 1.42 8.62
CA THR A 135 1.22 1.04 9.85
C THR A 135 0.39 2.21 10.35
N PHE A 136 -0.86 1.96 10.68
CA PHE A 136 -1.76 2.89 11.35
C PHE A 136 -2.44 2.20 12.53
N TYR A 137 -3.03 3.00 13.40
CA TYR A 137 -3.58 2.52 14.66
C TYR A 137 -5.04 2.92 14.81
N ALA A 138 -5.85 2.04 15.39
CA ALA A 138 -7.22 2.35 15.77
C ALA A 138 -7.64 1.69 17.08
N ASN A 139 -8.56 2.33 17.79
CA ASN A 139 -9.12 1.82 19.05
C ASN A 139 -10.30 0.86 18.88
N GLN A 140 -10.66 0.52 17.65
CA GLN A 140 -11.80 -0.32 17.30
C GLN A 140 -11.41 -1.32 16.20
N LEU A 141 -12.19 -2.41 16.07
CA LEU A 141 -12.03 -3.35 14.96
C LEU A 141 -12.70 -2.82 13.68
N PRO A 142 -12.13 -3.11 12.49
CA PRO A 142 -12.75 -2.81 11.20
C PRO A 142 -14.11 -3.48 11.00
N HIS A 143 -15.00 -2.82 10.25
CA HIS A 143 -16.28 -3.34 9.82
C HIS A 143 -16.49 -3.11 8.31
N THR A 144 -16.50 -4.20 7.53
CA THR A 144 -16.61 -4.14 6.06
C THR A 144 -17.93 -3.55 5.55
N GLY A 145 -18.99 -3.61 6.34
CA GLY A 145 -20.29 -3.02 6.00
C GLY A 145 -20.34 -1.49 6.09
N LEU A 146 -19.31 -0.83 6.63
CA LEU A 146 -19.20 0.64 6.64
C LEU A 146 -18.67 1.19 5.31
N VAL A 147 -17.94 0.37 4.57
CA VAL A 147 -17.37 0.76 3.27
C VAL A 147 -18.48 0.71 2.21
N PRO A 148 -18.68 1.79 1.44
CA PRO A 148 -19.70 1.82 0.39
C PRO A 148 -19.45 0.73 -0.66
N ARG A 149 -20.50 0.16 -1.24
CA ARG A 149 -20.38 -0.80 -2.35
C ARG A 149 -20.36 -0.13 -3.72
N HIS A 150 -20.87 1.09 -3.78
CA HIS A 150 -20.88 1.91 -4.98
C HIS A 150 -20.64 3.37 -4.62
N VAL A 151 -19.82 4.05 -5.41
CA VAL A 151 -19.50 5.46 -5.27
C VAL A 151 -19.50 6.10 -6.66
N ASN A 152 -20.07 7.30 -6.76
CA ASN A 152 -20.14 8.08 -8.00
C ASN A 152 -19.57 9.49 -7.79
N GLY A 153 -18.84 10.02 -8.76
CA GLY A 153 -18.16 11.34 -8.64
C GLY A 153 -17.00 11.30 -7.67
N ASP A 154 -16.38 12.42 -7.30
CA ASP A 154 -14.99 12.48 -6.76
C ASP A 154 -14.85 12.60 -5.23
N ALA A 155 -15.87 12.24 -4.46
CA ALA A 155 -15.92 12.52 -3.02
C ALA A 155 -14.83 11.84 -2.15
N ASP A 156 -14.22 10.74 -2.61
CA ASP A 156 -13.38 9.88 -1.77
C ASP A 156 -11.99 9.66 -2.38
N PRO A 157 -11.01 10.53 -2.07
CA PRO A 157 -9.62 10.32 -2.49
C PRO A 157 -9.07 9.01 -1.91
N SER A 158 -8.13 8.37 -2.63
CA SER A 158 -7.58 7.04 -2.29
C SER A 158 -7.07 6.95 -0.85
N TYR A 159 -6.38 7.98 -0.38
CA TYR A 159 -5.79 7.97 0.95
C TYR A 159 -6.81 7.80 2.09
N LEU A 160 -8.08 8.18 1.90
CA LEU A 160 -9.13 8.02 2.93
C LEU A 160 -9.67 6.60 3.05
N TRP A 161 -9.43 5.72 2.08
CA TRP A 161 -10.12 4.43 2.00
C TRP A 161 -9.92 3.49 3.21
N PRO A 162 -8.75 3.44 3.87
CA PRO A 162 -8.60 2.65 5.08
C PRO A 162 -9.51 3.13 6.23
N THR A 163 -9.84 4.43 6.30
CA THR A 163 -10.65 4.99 7.39
C THR A 163 -12.11 4.57 7.27
N LEU A 164 -12.60 4.30 6.06
CA LEU A 164 -13.98 3.88 5.79
C LEU A 164 -14.36 2.54 6.45
N PHE A 165 -13.38 1.76 6.89
CA PHE A 165 -13.61 0.53 7.63
C PHE A 165 -13.96 0.76 9.10
N PHE A 166 -13.84 1.99 9.62
CA PHE A 166 -14.01 2.29 11.03
C PHE A 166 -15.17 3.24 11.26
N SER A 167 -15.81 3.12 12.42
CA SER A 167 -16.87 4.04 12.83
C SER A 167 -16.33 5.47 12.86
N PRO A 168 -17.15 6.50 12.56
CA PRO A 168 -16.77 7.90 12.79
C PRO A 168 -16.38 8.22 14.24
N SER A 169 -16.76 7.37 15.21
CA SER A 169 -16.37 7.49 16.61
C SER A 169 -15.04 6.81 16.95
N ALA A 170 -14.39 6.13 16.00
CA ALA A 170 -13.09 5.52 16.22
C ALA A 170 -12.00 6.59 16.28
N THR A 171 -11.03 6.40 17.17
CA THR A 171 -9.78 7.15 17.14
C THR A 171 -8.85 6.45 16.16
N LEU A 172 -8.43 7.15 15.10
CA LEU A 172 -7.43 6.67 14.17
C LEU A 172 -6.19 7.56 14.19
N VAL A 173 -5.01 6.93 14.21
CA VAL A 173 -3.72 7.62 14.15
C VAL A 173 -2.95 7.08 12.94
N GLY A 174 -2.53 7.97 12.05
CA GLY A 174 -1.77 7.64 10.84
C GLY A 174 -2.57 6.99 9.70
N ALA A 175 -3.88 6.76 9.90
CA ALA A 175 -4.75 6.32 8.81
C ALA A 175 -4.90 7.47 7.80
N GLY A 176 -4.54 7.23 6.54
CA GLY A 176 -4.42 8.29 5.54
C GLY A 176 -3.03 8.41 4.92
N ASN A 177 -2.02 7.78 5.51
CA ASN A 177 -0.66 7.82 4.98
C ASN A 177 -0.49 6.76 3.87
N GLU A 178 -0.90 7.13 2.65
CA GLU A 178 -0.62 6.37 1.42
C GLU A 178 0.84 6.63 1.00
N ASN A 179 1.71 5.69 1.35
CA ASN A 179 3.17 5.84 1.24
C ASN A 179 3.70 5.55 -0.18
N ASP A 180 2.97 4.74 -0.93
CA ASP A 180 3.32 4.32 -2.29
C ASP A 180 2.02 4.06 -3.06
N TRP A 181 1.93 4.56 -4.28
CA TRP A 181 0.76 4.46 -5.13
C TRP A 181 1.16 4.58 -6.60
N GLY A 182 0.29 4.09 -7.47
CA GLY A 182 0.48 4.26 -8.89
C GLY A 182 -0.74 3.86 -9.70
N TYR A 183 -0.98 4.63 -10.75
CA TYR A 183 -2.07 4.51 -11.70
C TYR A 183 -1.52 4.39 -13.11
N THR A 184 -2.05 3.47 -13.90
CA THR A 184 -1.61 3.20 -15.28
C THR A 184 -2.83 3.16 -16.18
N TYR A 185 -2.77 3.97 -17.22
CA TYR A 185 -3.79 4.08 -18.24
C TYR A 185 -3.23 3.55 -19.56
N ARG A 186 -3.98 2.65 -20.18
CA ARG A 186 -3.62 2.05 -21.47
C ARG A 186 -4.77 2.20 -22.45
N THR A 187 -4.58 3.02 -23.46
CA THR A 187 -5.48 3.09 -24.62
C THR A 187 -5.02 2.14 -25.71
N THR A 188 -5.97 1.66 -26.52
CA THR A 188 -5.67 0.99 -27.81
C THR A 188 -5.73 1.97 -28.99
N SER A 189 -6.06 3.24 -28.75
CA SER A 189 -6.11 4.25 -29.81
C SER A 189 -4.71 4.57 -30.30
N ARG A 190 -4.47 4.33 -31.59
CA ARG A 190 -3.21 4.68 -32.27
C ARG A 190 -3.05 6.19 -32.50
N HIS A 191 -4.11 6.96 -32.27
CA HIS A 191 -4.12 8.42 -32.42
C HIS A 191 -3.63 9.16 -31.16
N LEU A 192 -3.36 8.43 -30.08
CA LEU A 192 -2.77 8.99 -28.88
C LEU A 192 -1.27 8.69 -28.89
N HIS A 193 -0.47 9.76 -29.01
CA HIS A 193 0.99 9.70 -29.03
C HIS A 193 1.61 9.58 -27.62
N GLN A 194 0.78 9.45 -26.59
CA GLN A 194 1.22 9.44 -25.19
C GLN A 194 0.77 8.16 -24.47
N ARG A 195 1.58 7.72 -23.52
CA ARG A 195 1.29 6.71 -22.50
C ARG A 195 1.15 7.42 -21.15
N TRP A 196 0.06 7.14 -20.43
CA TRP A 196 -0.24 7.86 -19.19
C TRP A 196 -0.09 6.93 -17.98
N VAL A 197 0.89 7.21 -17.11
CA VAL A 197 1.19 6.45 -15.89
C VAL A 197 1.40 7.40 -14.72
N ASP A 198 0.40 7.72 -13.91
CA ASP A 198 0.64 8.57 -12.75
C ASP A 198 1.11 7.74 -11.54
N ALA A 199 2.39 7.82 -11.16
CA ALA A 199 2.95 6.98 -10.09
C ALA A 199 4.00 7.68 -9.22
N SER A 200 4.04 9.01 -9.22
CA SER A 200 4.94 9.73 -8.32
C SER A 200 4.51 11.17 -8.05
N PHE A 201 4.92 11.70 -6.91
CA PHE A 201 4.61 13.05 -6.45
C PHE A 201 5.48 14.12 -7.13
N ASN A 202 5.48 14.20 -8.46
CA ASN A 202 6.36 15.11 -9.20
C ASN A 202 5.66 15.83 -10.36
N SER A 203 5.36 17.12 -10.18
CA SER A 203 4.91 18.01 -11.27
C SER A 203 3.73 17.51 -12.12
N GLY A 204 2.97 16.49 -11.69
CA GLY A 204 1.87 15.88 -12.47
C GLY A 204 2.30 15.31 -13.83
N GLY A 205 3.53 14.80 -13.96
CA GLY A 205 4.02 14.25 -15.22
C GLY A 205 4.31 15.27 -16.34
N GLN A 206 4.42 16.57 -16.01
CA GLN A 206 4.57 17.66 -16.98
C GLN A 206 6.00 17.89 -17.49
N VAL A 207 7.00 17.18 -16.96
CA VAL A 207 8.38 17.27 -17.44
C VAL A 207 8.91 15.89 -17.83
N PRO A 208 9.83 15.79 -18.82
CA PRO A 208 10.36 14.49 -19.26
C PRO A 208 10.99 13.67 -18.12
N ALA A 209 11.61 14.34 -17.15
CA ALA A 209 12.20 13.71 -15.96
C ALA A 209 11.15 13.20 -14.95
N ALA A 210 9.89 13.62 -15.07
CA ALA A 210 8.84 13.22 -14.16
C ALA A 210 8.36 11.79 -14.40
N GLY A 211 8.64 11.20 -15.58
CA GLY A 211 8.49 9.76 -15.86
C GLY A 211 7.08 9.18 -15.78
N ASN A 212 6.09 9.97 -15.35
CA ASN A 212 4.75 9.51 -15.06
C ASN A 212 3.87 9.57 -16.32
N ILE A 213 3.69 10.77 -16.89
CA ILE A 213 2.87 10.94 -18.10
C ILE A 213 3.81 11.02 -19.33
N SER A 214 4.36 9.84 -19.63
CA SER A 214 5.15 9.43 -20.79
C SER A 214 4.62 9.70 -22.19
N GLY A 215 4.87 10.85 -22.81
CA GLY A 215 4.84 10.95 -24.28
C GLY A 215 6.12 10.42 -24.91
#